data_AF-A0A0C9U7Z2-F1
#
_entry.id   AF-A0A0C9U7Z2-F1
#
_cell.length_a   1.000
_cell.length_b   1.000
_cell.length_c   1.000
_cell.angle_alpha   90.00
_cell.angle_beta   90.00
_cell.angle_gamma   90.00
#
_symmetry.space_group_name_H-M   'P 1'
#
loop_
_entity.id
_entity.type
_entity.pdbx_description
1 polymer ?
#
loop_
_entity_poly.entity_id
_entity_poly.type
_entity_poly.pdbx_seq_one_letter_code
_entity_poly.pdbx_strand_id
1 'polypeptide(L)' 'MAGVASLAASPQEVGARVGIGLAVVSVGLLVSAPVQGALLGSSFQWIRPVAFSGSVVLASTVFYIVVGYTVAKRKNG' A
#
# COMPACT_ATOMS: atom_id res chain seq x y z
N MET A 1 -9.35 -2.88 0.07
CA MET A 1 -10.08 -2.63 -1.20
C MET A 1 -11.46 -1.97 -1.03
N ALA A 2 -12.18 -2.14 0.07
CA ALA A 2 -13.53 -1.54 0.23
C ALA A 2 -13.58 -0.01 0.02
N GLY A 3 -12.55 0.71 0.47
CA GLY A 3 -12.46 2.17 0.28
C GLY A 3 -12.31 2.63 -1.18
N VAL A 4 -11.62 1.87 -2.05
CA VAL A 4 -11.53 2.25 -3.48
C VAL A 4 -12.82 1.97 -4.24
N ALA A 5 -13.57 0.96 -3.81
CA ALA A 5 -14.88 0.63 -4.34
C ALA A 5 -15.95 1.65 -3.92
N SER A 6 -15.91 2.13 -2.67
CA SER A 6 -16.89 3.11 -2.17
C SER A 6 -16.74 4.51 -2.77
N LEU A 7 -15.59 4.82 -3.40
CA LEU A 7 -15.38 6.07 -4.13
C LEU A 7 -15.84 6.00 -5.60
N ALA A 8 -16.23 4.84 -6.12
CA ALA A 8 -16.65 4.69 -7.50
C ALA A 8 -18.05 5.28 -7.73
N ALA A 9 -18.25 5.99 -8.84
CA ALA A 9 -19.55 6.55 -9.18
C ALA A 9 -20.52 5.49 -9.72
N SER A 10 -19.99 4.39 -10.26
CA SER A 10 -20.78 3.27 -10.79
C SER A 10 -20.07 1.92 -10.58
N PRO A 11 -20.82 0.80 -10.53
CA PRO A 11 -20.27 -0.55 -10.38
C PRO A 11 -19.25 -0.93 -11.47
N GLN A 12 -19.41 -0.40 -12.67
CA GLN A 12 -18.51 -0.62 -13.80
C GLN A 12 -17.11 -0.04 -13.54
N GLU A 13 -17.00 1.04 -12.77
CA GLU A 13 -15.73 1.70 -12.46
C GLU A 13 -15.00 1.04 -11.29
N VAL A 14 -15.72 0.30 -10.43
CA VAL A 14 -15.16 -0.41 -9.28
C VAL A 14 -14.09 -1.41 -9.73
N GLY A 15 -14.38 -2.20 -10.75
CA GLY A 15 -13.46 -3.22 -11.27
C GLY A 15 -12.14 -2.61 -11.77
N ALA A 16 -12.22 -1.50 -12.51
CA ALA A 16 -11.04 -0.80 -13.02
C ALA A 16 -10.17 -0.24 -11.88
N ARG A 17 -10.79 0.42 -10.88
CA ARG A 17 -10.06 1.01 -9.74
C ARG A 17 -9.44 -0.04 -8.83
N VAL A 18 -10.19 -1.11 -8.55
CA VAL A 18 -9.68 -2.26 -7.80
C VAL A 18 -8.54 -2.94 -8.57
N GLY A 19 -8.69 -3.13 -9.89
CA GLY A 19 -7.66 -3.71 -10.75
C GLY A 19 -6.36 -2.91 -10.75
N ILE A 20 -6.43 -1.58 -10.87
CA ILE A 20 -5.26 -0.70 -10.77
C ILE A 20 -4.59 -0.82 -9.40
N GLY A 21 -5.37 -0.78 -8.32
CA GLY A 21 -4.85 -0.95 -6.97
C GLY A 21 -4.12 -2.29 -6.79
N LEU A 22 -4.68 -3.36 -7.34
CA LEU A 22 -4.09 -4.69 -7.28
C LEU A 22 -2.79 -4.76 -8.09
N ALA A 23 -2.75 -4.19 -9.29
CA ALA A 23 -1.55 -4.16 -10.13
C ALA A 23 -0.38 -3.48 -9.41
N VAL A 24 -0.63 -2.33 -8.76
CA VAL A 24 0.39 -1.60 -8.00
C VAL A 24 0.88 -2.41 -6.79
N VAL A 25 -0.03 -3.01 -6.04
CA VAL A 25 0.33 -3.86 -4.87
C VAL A 25 1.17 -5.07 -5.30
N SER A 26 0.81 -5.71 -6.42
CA SER A 26 1.55 -6.87 -6.94
C SER A 26 3.01 -6.54 -7.26
N VAL A 27 3.30 -5.37 -7.83
CA VAL A 27 4.69 -4.95 -8.08
C VAL A 27 5.45 -4.77 -6.77
N GLY A 28 4.83 -4.12 -5.77
CA GLY A 28 5.44 -3.97 -4.44
C GLY A 28 5.75 -5.32 -3.78
N LEU A 29 4.83 -6.28 -3.89
CA LEU A 29 5.03 -7.64 -3.37
C LEU A 29 6.21 -8.33 -4.07
N LEU A 30 6.27 -8.27 -5.40
CA LEU A 30 7.36 -8.85 -6.19
C LEU A 30 8.73 -8.28 -5.80
N VAL A 31 8.83 -6.98 -5.53
CA VAL A 31 10.09 -6.32 -5.13
C VAL A 31 10.43 -6.61 -3.67
N SER A 32 9.44 -6.73 -2.78
CA SER A 32 9.66 -6.95 -1.35
C SER A 32 10.31 -8.30 -1.05
N ALA A 33 10.05 -9.33 -1.85
CA ALA A 33 10.59 -10.67 -1.66
C ALA A 33 12.14 -10.75 -1.81
N PRO A 34 12.76 -10.28 -2.93
CA PRO A 34 14.20 -10.25 -3.05
C PRO A 34 14.86 -9.24 -2.09
N VAL A 35 14.19 -8.13 -1.76
CA VAL A 35 14.72 -7.15 -0.79
C VAL A 35 14.85 -7.77 0.60
N GLN A 36 13.81 -8.47 1.07
CA GLN A 36 13.85 -9.17 2.35
C GLN A 36 14.90 -10.29 2.34
N GLY A 37 15.03 -11.03 1.23
CA GLY A 37 16.08 -12.03 1.05
C GLY A 37 17.50 -11.45 1.10
N ALA A 38 17.72 -10.31 0.44
CA ALA A 38 19.01 -9.61 0.45
C ALA A 38 19.36 -9.05 1.85
N LEU A 39 18.35 -8.55 2.57
CA LEU A 39 18.54 -8.01 3.93
C LEU A 39 18.84 -9.10 4.97
N LEU A 40 18.31 -10.32 4.76
CA LEU A 40 18.54 -11.46 5.65
C LEU A 40 20.01 -11.92 5.64
N GLY A 41 20.66 -11.87 4.46
CA GLY A 41 22.07 -12.20 4.29
C GLY A 41 22.44 -13.63 4.72
N SER A 42 23.74 -13.97 4.71
CA SER A 42 24.25 -15.29 5.10
C SER A 42 24.23 -15.55 6.61
N SER A 43 24.11 -14.50 7.43
CA SER A 43 24.12 -14.56 8.89
C SER A 43 22.72 -14.39 9.52
N PHE A 44 21.66 -14.50 8.72
CA PHE A 44 20.25 -14.45 9.15
C PHE A 44 19.93 -13.30 10.13
N GLN A 45 20.27 -12.07 9.76
CA GLN A 45 20.02 -10.90 10.60
C GLN A 45 18.58 -10.39 10.43
N TRP A 46 17.64 -11.01 11.13
CA TRP A 46 16.18 -10.75 11.06
C TRP A 46 15.75 -9.32 11.42
N ILE A 47 16.59 -8.57 12.14
CA ILE A 47 16.28 -7.18 12.51
C ILE A 47 16.12 -6.27 11.29
N ARG A 48 16.86 -6.54 10.19
CA ARG A 48 16.87 -5.69 8.98
C ARG A 48 15.59 -5.86 8.16
N PRO A 49 15.09 -7.09 7.89
CA PRO A 49 13.76 -7.29 7.33
C PRO A 49 12.62 -6.70 8.19
N VAL A 50 12.70 -6.83 9.51
CA VAL A 50 11.67 -6.28 10.43
C VAL A 50 11.62 -4.75 10.35
N ALA A 51 12.79 -4.09 10.37
CA ALA A 51 12.87 -2.64 10.20
C ALA A 51 12.34 -2.19 8.83
N PHE A 52 12.63 -2.95 7.76
CA PHE A 52 12.10 -2.68 6.43
C PHE A 52 10.57 -2.75 6.41
N SER A 53 9.97 -3.84 6.91
CA SER A 53 8.51 -3.97 6.99
C SER A 53 7.87 -2.85 7.81
N GLY A 54 8.47 -2.48 8.94
CA GLY A 54 8.02 -1.35 9.76
C GLY A 54 8.03 -0.02 8.99
N SER A 55 9.09 0.26 8.23
CA SER A 55 9.18 1.48 7.42
C SER A 55 8.11 1.55 6.32
N VAL A 56 7.79 0.43 5.69
CA VAL A 56 6.75 0.34 4.65
C VAL A 56 5.36 0.59 5.25
N VAL A 57 5.09 0.06 6.45
CA VAL A 57 3.82 0.31 7.17
C VAL A 57 3.69 1.77 7.59
N LEU A 58 4.77 2.39 8.08
CA LEU A 58 4.77 3.81 8.43
C LEU A 58 4.52 4.69 7.21
N ALA A 59 5.20 4.42 6.09
CA ALA A 59 4.95 5.13 4.83
C ALA A 59 3.48 4.98 4.38
N SER A 60 2.94 3.76 4.44
CA SER A 60 1.53 3.48 4.10
C SER A 60 0.58 4.27 4.99
N THR A 61 0.86 4.36 6.29
CA THR A 61 0.06 5.12 7.25
C THR A 61 0.01 6.60 6.89
N VAL A 62 1.15 7.21 6.53
CA VAL A 62 1.21 8.60 6.08
C VAL A 62 0.35 8.81 4.83
N PHE A 63 0.44 7.92 3.84
CA PHE A 63 -0.41 7.99 2.65
C PHE A 63 -1.89 7.90 2.98
N TYR A 64 -2.29 6.98 3.88
CA TYR A 64 -3.68 6.88 4.32
C TYR A 64 -4.18 8.13 5.03
N ILE A 65 -3.33 8.76 5.87
CA ILE A 65 -3.66 10.04 6.53
C ILE A 65 -3.89 11.14 5.48
N VAL A 66 -3.01 11.27 4.49
CA VAL A 66 -3.15 12.27 3.41
C VAL A 66 -4.44 12.04 2.60
N VAL A 67 -4.73 10.79 2.25
CA VAL A 67 -5.98 10.43 1.55
C VAL A 67 -7.19 10.78 2.42
N GLY A 68 -7.19 10.41 3.70
CA GLY A 68 -8.26 10.76 4.63
C GLY A 68 -8.47 12.27 4.75
N TYR A 69 -7.40 13.04 4.85
CA TYR A 69 -7.44 14.50 4.92
C TYR A 69 -8.01 15.12 3.65
N THR A 70 -7.57 14.68 2.47
CA THR A 70 -8.07 15.19 1.18
C THR A 70 -9.55 14.85 0.95
N VAL A 71 -9.99 13.65 1.34
CA VAL A 71 -11.40 13.23 1.24
C VAL A 71 -12.27 14.00 2.25
N ALA A 72 -11.80 14.20 3.49
CA ALA A 72 -12.51 14.99 4.48
C ALA A 72 -12.68 16.46 4.03
N LYS A 73 -11.62 17.04 3.43
CA LYS A 73 -11.68 18.38 2.86
C LYS A 73 -12.71 18.50 1.73
N ARG A 74 -12.86 17.47 0.88
CA ARG A 74 -13.89 17.44 -0.19
C ARG A 74 -15.33 17.35 0.34
N LYS A 75 -15.54 16.80 1.54
CA LYS A 75 -16.87 16.67 2.15
C LYS A 75 -17.35 17.94 2.86
N ASN A 76 -16.42 18.79 3.30
CA ASN A 76 -16.70 20.03 4.06
C ASN A 76 -16.71 21.30 3.19
N GLY A 77 -16.62 21.18 1.86
CA GLY A 77 -16.61 22.29 0.92
C GLY A 77 -17.72 22.20 -0.11
#